data_AF-A0A7J4RN79-F1
#
_entry.id   AF-A0A7J4RN79-F1
#
_cell.length_a   1.000
_cell.length_b   1.000
_cell.length_c   1.000
_cell.angle_alpha   90.00
_cell.angle_beta   90.00
_cell.angle_gamma   90.00
#
_symmetry.space_group_name_H-M   'P 1'
#
loop_
_entity.id
_entity.type
_entity.pdbx_description
1 polymer ?
#
loop_
_entity_poly.entity_id
_entity_poly.type
_entity_poly.pdbx_seq_one_letter_code
_entity_poly.pdbx_strand_id
1 'polypeptide(L)'
;MSLSPQTAQDRFREGRKALLLVFLLLAMPLASFVPGASASHITQYAVQRDPSDVAVGDLDCDGDNDIVSASAMGHFITTLYNDGSGGFADRQDVFISNNNSQRAGFVDTANGVDVEIGDINGDGANDIIYYQENIRFVGETFVRPGNLTVLFGSCTDGVNSWSDTAITISNPIHISMEVGDINDDGNDDIILISMDTTGSNQYIQIYRGPDPSLLTNQQTMPVPLTNGIYTDVLLGHWGETVQGGGIGTPIGDCEDLDLWLLRTPPWNAGVGYSVGHYDNMTVLEYDCLQDQFPNPMTPTAQGVHEFKLDAEHNYPMGGMDISDSNGDGEIDMVAVVDGITGNISYAEKSGNQWNTQNYVPLGDFKGASLTIADVNGDGFSDFFVPTELTLTRLQDSSAQNQTYLLLDNLREINTVEIILGNPDGSGYL
;
A
#
# COMPACT_ATOMS: atom_id res chain seq x y z
N MET A 1 50.26 74.35 0.20
CA MET A 1 50.26 72.99 -0.37
C MET A 1 49.13 72.23 0.32
N SER A 2 47.91 72.23 -0.22
CA SER A 2 47.46 71.43 -1.37
C SER A 2 47.72 69.94 -1.14
N LEU A 3 46.82 69.29 -0.40
CA LEU A 3 46.68 67.82 -0.38
C LEU A 3 46.56 67.33 -1.82
N SER A 4 47.31 66.28 -2.18
CA SER A 4 47.35 65.78 -3.56
C SER A 4 45.96 65.24 -3.98
N PRO A 5 45.52 65.48 -5.24
CA PRO A 5 44.22 65.02 -5.74
C PRO A 5 43.99 63.50 -5.63
N GLN A 6 45.06 62.70 -5.57
CA GLN A 6 45.01 61.25 -5.44
C GLN A 6 44.41 60.80 -4.10
N THR A 7 44.73 61.48 -2.99
CA THR A 7 44.21 61.10 -1.66
C THR A 7 42.70 61.31 -1.49
N ALA A 8 42.11 62.23 -2.24
CA ALA A 8 40.66 62.48 -2.22
C ALA A 8 39.88 61.44 -3.05
N GLN A 9 40.44 61.00 -4.19
CA GLN A 9 39.84 59.97 -5.04
C GLN A 9 39.88 58.60 -4.39
N ASP A 10 40.98 58.24 -3.70
CA ASP A 10 41.08 56.96 -2.98
C ASP A 10 40.11 56.89 -1.79
N ARG A 11 39.96 57.98 -1.02
CA ARG A 11 38.95 58.07 0.05
C ARG A 11 37.52 57.95 -0.48
N PHE A 12 37.22 58.51 -1.65
CA PHE A 12 35.91 58.35 -2.30
C PHE A 12 35.67 56.91 -2.79
N ARG A 13 36.72 56.23 -3.25
CA ARG A 13 36.66 54.84 -3.72
C ARG A 13 36.49 53.85 -2.56
N GLU A 14 37.20 54.08 -1.46
CA GLU A 14 37.04 53.30 -0.23
C GLU A 14 35.70 53.56 0.45
N GLY A 15 35.24 54.82 0.49
CA GLY A 15 33.91 55.16 1.00
C GLY A 15 32.77 54.50 0.21
N ARG A 16 32.91 54.39 -1.12
CA ARG A 16 31.95 53.67 -1.97
C ARG A 16 31.96 52.16 -1.73
N LYS A 17 33.13 51.55 -1.54
CA LYS A 17 33.24 50.13 -1.19
C LYS A 17 32.68 49.84 0.20
N ALA A 18 32.92 50.72 1.17
CA ALA A 18 32.38 50.60 2.52
C ALA A 18 30.85 50.75 2.53
N LEU A 19 30.30 51.72 1.79
CA LEU A 19 28.85 51.87 1.64
C LEU A 19 28.22 50.66 0.95
N LEU A 20 28.86 50.12 -0.10
CA LEU A 20 28.39 48.91 -0.78
C LEU A 20 28.40 47.70 0.17
N LEU A 21 29.46 47.54 0.97
CA LEU A 21 29.57 46.45 1.95
C LEU A 21 28.52 46.56 3.06
N VAL A 22 28.29 47.78 3.57
CA VAL A 22 27.25 48.05 4.57
C VAL A 22 25.86 47.80 3.99
N PHE A 23 25.64 48.17 2.72
CA PHE A 23 24.38 47.89 2.03
C PHE A 23 24.17 46.38 1.81
N LEU A 24 25.23 45.63 1.46
CA LEU A 24 25.20 44.17 1.35
C LEU A 24 24.93 43.49 2.70
N LEU A 25 25.62 43.93 3.77
CA LEU A 25 25.45 43.42 5.13
C LEU A 25 24.07 43.74 5.72
N LEU A 26 23.46 44.86 5.34
CA LEU A 26 22.10 45.23 5.74
C LEU A 26 21.01 44.61 4.85
N ALA A 27 21.34 44.21 3.63
CA ALA A 27 20.43 43.50 2.72
C ALA A 27 20.44 41.96 2.94
N MET A 28 21.53 41.41 3.47
CA MET A 28 21.67 39.97 3.77
C MET A 28 20.65 39.40 4.79
N PRO A 29 20.15 40.12 5.81
CA PRO A 29 19.11 39.59 6.71
C PRO A 29 17.72 39.57 6.04
N LEU A 30 17.52 40.27 4.92
CA LEU A 30 16.26 40.27 4.18
C LEU A 30 16.14 39.05 3.25
N ALA A 31 17.27 38.42 2.87
CA ALA A 31 17.29 37.19 2.10
C ALA A 31 17.07 35.92 2.95
N SER A 32 17.13 36.04 4.29
CA SER A 32 16.91 34.92 5.22
C SER A 32 15.49 34.86 5.78
N PHE A 33 14.56 35.69 5.29
CA PHE A 33 13.13 35.48 5.53
C PHE A 33 12.58 34.53 4.46
N VAL A 34 13.10 33.31 4.41
CA VAL A 34 12.25 32.19 4.03
C VAL A 34 11.37 32.00 5.27
N PRO A 35 10.06 32.32 5.24
CA PRO A 35 9.19 31.85 6.30
C PRO A 35 9.44 30.35 6.39
N GLY A 36 9.81 29.84 7.55
CA GLY A 36 9.82 28.38 7.73
C GLY A 36 8.45 27.91 7.27
N ALA A 37 8.41 27.20 6.15
CA ALA A 37 7.18 26.62 5.65
C ALA A 37 6.88 25.43 6.56
N SER A 38 6.34 25.70 7.74
CA SER A 38 5.58 24.70 8.47
C SER A 38 4.22 24.65 7.81
N ALA A 39 4.11 23.92 6.71
CA ALA A 39 2.83 23.48 6.16
C ALA A 39 2.36 22.26 6.94
N SER A 40 2.11 22.44 8.25
CA SER A 40 1.32 21.47 9.00
C SER A 40 -0.07 22.07 9.16
N HIS A 41 -0.88 21.92 8.12
CA HIS A 41 -2.31 22.17 8.16
C HIS A 41 -2.99 20.82 8.23
N ILE A 42 -3.54 20.48 9.39
CA ILE A 42 -4.29 19.23 9.56
C ILE A 42 -5.77 19.56 9.33
N THR A 43 -6.34 19.02 8.25
CA THR A 43 -7.79 18.97 8.06
C THR A 43 -8.27 17.58 8.44
N GLN A 44 -9.42 17.49 9.10
CA GLN A 44 -10.02 16.21 9.49
C GLN A 44 -11.39 16.07 8.84
N TYR A 45 -11.60 14.94 8.18
CA TYR A 45 -12.88 14.56 7.59
C TYR A 45 -13.42 13.35 8.33
N ALA A 46 -14.68 13.41 8.73
CA ALA A 46 -15.30 12.35 9.50
C ALA A 46 -15.87 11.29 8.56
N VAL A 47 -15.42 10.04 8.73
CA VAL A 47 -15.99 8.85 8.10
C VAL A 47 -16.85 8.08 9.12
N GLN A 48 -17.24 6.85 8.81
CA GLN A 48 -17.87 5.96 9.79
C GLN A 48 -16.90 5.60 10.93
N ARG A 49 -17.43 5.22 12.11
CA ARG A 49 -16.62 4.74 13.24
C ARG A 49 -15.72 3.58 12.82
N ASP A 50 -14.59 3.42 13.52
CA ASP A 50 -13.68 2.29 13.34
C ASP A 50 -13.29 2.08 11.85
N PRO A 51 -12.72 3.10 11.18
CA PRO A 51 -12.24 2.94 9.82
C PRO A 51 -11.19 1.82 9.80
N SER A 52 -11.38 0.86 8.90
CA SER A 52 -10.47 -0.29 8.78
C SER A 52 -9.47 -0.11 7.65
N ASP A 53 -9.89 0.61 6.60
CA ASP A 53 -9.16 0.69 5.35
C ASP A 53 -9.61 1.91 4.52
N VAL A 54 -8.79 2.30 3.54
CA VAL A 54 -8.99 3.45 2.67
C VAL A 54 -8.40 3.22 1.28
N ALA A 55 -9.17 3.53 0.24
CA ALA A 55 -8.69 3.57 -1.14
C ALA A 55 -8.93 4.95 -1.77
N VAL A 56 -8.19 5.23 -2.83
CA VAL A 56 -8.14 6.54 -3.50
C VAL A 56 -8.31 6.35 -5.00
N GLY A 57 -9.21 7.12 -5.61
CA GLY A 57 -9.47 7.09 -7.05
C GLY A 57 -10.63 8.02 -7.42
N ASP A 58 -10.72 8.41 -8.68
CA ASP A 58 -11.78 9.30 -9.19
C ASP A 58 -13.13 8.53 -9.27
N LEU A 59 -14.09 8.86 -8.41
CA LEU A 59 -15.37 8.16 -8.30
C LEU A 59 -16.54 8.92 -8.92
N ASP A 60 -16.36 10.18 -9.33
CA ASP A 60 -17.39 10.98 -10.00
C ASP A 60 -17.00 11.46 -11.41
N CYS A 61 -15.84 11.02 -11.90
CA CYS A 61 -15.27 11.25 -13.22
C CYS A 61 -14.96 12.73 -13.49
N ASP A 62 -14.65 13.51 -12.46
CA ASP A 62 -14.27 14.92 -12.59
C ASP A 62 -12.75 15.12 -12.80
N GLY A 63 -11.97 14.05 -12.68
CA GLY A 63 -10.52 14.01 -12.85
C GLY A 63 -9.73 14.25 -11.57
N ASP A 64 -10.39 14.45 -10.43
CA ASP A 64 -9.77 14.58 -9.12
C ASP A 64 -9.95 13.28 -8.31
N ASN A 65 -8.89 12.82 -7.66
CA ASN A 65 -8.97 11.60 -6.86
C ASN A 65 -9.83 11.82 -5.61
N ASP A 66 -10.82 10.96 -5.42
CA ASP A 66 -11.68 10.87 -4.25
C ASP A 66 -11.14 9.85 -3.24
N ILE A 67 -11.80 9.75 -2.09
CA ILE A 67 -11.45 8.81 -1.03
C ILE A 67 -12.65 7.93 -0.72
N VAL A 68 -12.45 6.62 -0.64
CA VAL A 68 -13.42 5.68 -0.05
C VAL A 68 -12.84 5.08 1.22
N SER A 69 -13.65 4.94 2.27
CA SER A 69 -13.23 4.36 3.55
C SER A 69 -14.17 3.25 4.00
N ALA A 70 -13.60 2.08 4.27
CA ALA A 70 -14.26 0.95 4.88
C ALA A 70 -14.34 1.10 6.41
N SER A 71 -15.29 0.37 7.02
CA SER A 71 -15.55 0.47 8.45
C SER A 71 -15.75 -0.91 9.07
N ALA A 72 -14.83 -1.25 9.97
CA ALA A 72 -14.93 -2.45 10.78
C ALA A 72 -16.08 -2.28 11.78
N MET A 73 -16.93 -3.31 11.88
CA MET A 73 -18.12 -3.29 12.74
C MET A 73 -19.03 -2.05 12.52
N GLY A 74 -18.92 -1.42 11.34
CA GLY A 74 -19.78 -0.35 10.87
C GLY A 74 -20.93 -0.88 10.02
N HIS A 75 -21.83 0.01 9.61
CA HIS A 75 -22.89 -0.37 8.65
C HIS A 75 -22.69 0.27 7.29
N PHE A 76 -21.59 1.01 7.10
CA PHE A 76 -21.42 1.87 5.94
C PHE A 76 -19.98 1.89 5.46
N ILE A 77 -19.83 1.99 4.15
CA ILE A 77 -18.64 2.52 3.49
C ILE A 77 -18.90 4.00 3.24
N THR A 78 -17.88 4.83 3.43
CA THR A 78 -17.97 6.28 3.28
C THR A 78 -17.11 6.74 2.12
N THR A 79 -17.71 7.39 1.13
CA THR A 79 -17.02 8.12 0.06
C THR A 79 -16.92 9.59 0.44
N LEU A 80 -15.76 10.19 0.24
CA LEU A 80 -15.49 11.61 0.38
C LEU A 80 -15.01 12.16 -0.96
N TYR A 81 -15.78 13.07 -1.55
CA TYR A 81 -15.46 13.63 -2.86
C TYR A 81 -14.51 14.82 -2.73
N ASN A 82 -13.51 14.87 -3.59
CA ASN A 82 -12.53 15.94 -3.67
C ASN A 82 -13.11 17.13 -4.45
N ASP A 83 -12.92 18.35 -3.94
CA ASP A 83 -13.37 19.57 -4.61
C ASP A 83 -12.37 20.13 -5.65
N GLY A 84 -11.38 19.34 -6.04
CA GLY A 84 -10.25 19.73 -6.91
C GLY A 84 -9.24 20.68 -6.27
N SER A 85 -9.42 21.02 -4.99
CA SER A 85 -8.47 21.82 -4.20
C SER A 85 -7.95 21.09 -2.95
N GLY A 86 -8.20 19.78 -2.87
CA GLY A 86 -7.85 18.93 -1.74
C GLY A 86 -8.86 19.01 -0.59
N GLY A 87 -10.08 19.49 -0.86
CA GLY A 87 -11.17 19.56 0.10
C GLY A 87 -12.14 18.39 -0.03
N PHE A 88 -12.29 17.59 1.04
CA PHE A 88 -13.13 16.38 1.07
C PHE A 88 -14.44 16.55 1.86
N ALA A 89 -15.09 17.72 1.70
CA ALA A 89 -16.23 18.08 2.53
C ALA A 89 -17.56 17.45 2.08
N ASP A 90 -17.65 17.04 0.81
CA ASP A 90 -18.79 16.30 0.31
C ASP A 90 -18.62 14.82 0.63
N ARG A 91 -19.69 14.21 1.12
CA ARG A 91 -19.66 12.86 1.72
C ARG A 91 -20.90 12.10 1.32
N GLN A 92 -20.70 10.85 0.92
CA GLN A 92 -21.78 9.91 0.67
C GLN A 92 -21.52 8.56 1.34
N ASP A 93 -22.56 8.00 1.95
CA ASP A 93 -22.48 6.72 2.65
C ASP A 93 -23.27 5.65 1.89
N VAL A 94 -22.67 4.47 1.74
CA VAL A 94 -23.32 3.27 1.20
C VAL A 94 -23.60 2.30 2.34
N PHE A 95 -24.85 1.91 2.53
CA PHE A 95 -25.24 0.98 3.61
C PHE A 95 -24.98 -0.47 3.19
N ILE A 96 -24.00 -1.10 3.81
CA ILE A 96 -23.51 -2.44 3.43
C ILE A 96 -24.06 -3.57 4.31
N SER A 97 -24.85 -3.25 5.33
CA SER A 97 -25.41 -4.26 6.23
C SER A 97 -26.47 -5.13 5.56
N ASN A 98 -26.40 -6.44 5.82
CA ASN A 98 -27.31 -7.46 5.31
C ASN A 98 -28.76 -7.35 5.85
N ASN A 99 -29.12 -6.28 6.56
CA ASN A 99 -30.47 -6.02 7.05
C ASN A 99 -31.15 -4.90 6.24
N ASN A 100 -32.19 -5.24 5.49
CA ASN A 100 -32.98 -4.30 4.68
C ASN A 100 -33.56 -3.11 5.47
N SER A 101 -33.62 -3.18 6.80
CA SER A 101 -34.00 -2.07 7.67
C SER A 101 -32.76 -1.39 8.24
N GLN A 102 -32.62 -0.09 7.99
CA GLN A 102 -31.61 0.79 8.62
C GLN A 102 -31.68 0.86 10.16
N ARG A 103 -32.64 0.16 10.78
CA ARG A 103 -32.67 -0.15 12.22
C ARG A 103 -31.94 -1.46 12.53
N ALA A 104 -30.77 -1.64 11.94
CA ALA A 104 -29.88 -2.77 12.21
C ALA A 104 -29.55 -2.81 13.70
N GLY A 105 -29.75 -3.98 14.33
CA GLY A 105 -29.31 -4.22 15.70
C GLY A 105 -27.81 -4.56 15.73
N PHE A 106 -27.27 -4.77 16.94
CA PHE A 106 -25.89 -5.25 17.11
C PHE A 106 -25.60 -6.55 16.35
N VAL A 107 -26.63 -7.40 16.15
CA VAL A 107 -26.51 -8.67 15.41
C VAL A 107 -26.54 -8.53 13.88
N ASP A 108 -26.85 -7.34 13.38
CA ASP A 108 -26.93 -7.02 11.95
C ASP A 108 -25.75 -6.12 11.52
N THR A 109 -24.71 -6.07 12.35
CA THR A 109 -23.50 -5.29 12.10
C THR A 109 -22.75 -5.85 10.90
N ALA A 110 -22.39 -4.97 9.95
CA ALA A 110 -21.49 -5.31 8.86
C ALA A 110 -20.04 -5.16 9.33
N ASN A 111 -19.13 -5.88 8.70
CA ASN A 111 -17.71 -5.74 8.96
C ASN A 111 -17.00 -5.56 7.62
N GLY A 112 -17.04 -4.34 7.08
CA GLY A 112 -16.22 -3.99 5.93
C GLY A 112 -14.79 -3.90 6.43
N VAL A 113 -13.90 -4.74 5.92
CA VAL A 113 -12.52 -4.83 6.41
C VAL A 113 -11.50 -4.32 5.40
N ASP A 114 -11.88 -4.27 4.13
CA ASP A 114 -11.01 -3.93 3.00
C ASP A 114 -11.87 -3.28 1.89
N VAL A 115 -11.34 -2.26 1.21
CA VAL A 115 -11.95 -1.58 0.08
C VAL A 115 -10.89 -1.15 -0.94
N GLU A 116 -11.15 -1.42 -2.21
CA GLU A 116 -10.32 -1.01 -3.35
C GLU A 116 -11.15 -0.27 -4.41
N ILE A 117 -10.46 0.43 -5.30
CA ILE A 117 -11.05 1.16 -6.44
C ILE A 117 -10.40 0.68 -7.73
N GLY A 118 -11.22 0.36 -8.74
CA GLY A 118 -10.76 -0.02 -10.09
C GLY A 118 -11.92 -0.14 -11.07
N ASP A 119 -11.67 -0.08 -12.37
CA ASP A 119 -12.68 -0.19 -13.43
C ASP A 119 -12.88 -1.67 -13.82
N ILE A 120 -13.70 -2.38 -13.04
CA ILE A 120 -13.88 -3.83 -13.19
C ILE A 120 -14.56 -4.18 -14.52
N ASN A 121 -15.32 -3.26 -15.13
CA ASN A 121 -16.14 -3.55 -16.30
C ASN A 121 -15.67 -2.85 -17.60
N GLY A 122 -14.59 -2.07 -17.52
CA GLY A 122 -13.95 -1.38 -18.64
C GLY A 122 -14.80 -0.25 -19.23
N ASP A 123 -15.71 0.36 -18.46
CA ASP A 123 -16.59 1.43 -18.95
C ASP A 123 -16.01 2.85 -18.79
N GLY A 124 -14.85 2.96 -18.13
CA GLY A 124 -14.13 4.18 -17.87
C GLY A 124 -14.56 4.94 -16.62
N ALA A 125 -15.50 4.39 -15.83
CA ALA A 125 -15.81 4.86 -14.49
C ALA A 125 -15.24 3.88 -13.46
N ASN A 126 -14.56 4.38 -12.43
CA ASN A 126 -14.05 3.50 -11.39
C ASN A 126 -15.18 2.91 -10.55
N ASP A 127 -15.05 1.63 -10.24
CA ASP A 127 -15.92 0.87 -9.35
C ASP A 127 -15.37 0.86 -7.92
N ILE A 128 -16.23 0.56 -6.94
CA ILE A 128 -15.80 0.29 -5.56
C ILE A 128 -15.90 -1.21 -5.30
N ILE A 129 -14.78 -1.83 -4.96
CA ILE A 129 -14.68 -3.23 -4.58
C ILE A 129 -14.52 -3.27 -3.07
N TYR A 130 -15.34 -4.02 -2.34
CA TYR A 130 -15.16 -4.14 -0.90
C TYR A 130 -15.40 -5.56 -0.40
N TYR A 131 -14.64 -5.90 0.64
CA TYR A 131 -14.79 -7.17 1.33
C TYR A 131 -15.48 -7.00 2.68
N GLN A 132 -16.60 -7.70 2.84
CA GLN A 132 -17.35 -7.78 4.08
C GLN A 132 -17.17 -9.14 4.74
N GLU A 133 -16.55 -9.15 5.92
CA GLU A 133 -16.64 -10.28 6.83
C GLU A 133 -18.00 -10.32 7.52
N ASN A 134 -18.57 -11.52 7.68
CA ASN A 134 -19.80 -11.66 8.46
C ASN A 134 -19.49 -12.01 9.92
N ILE A 135 -19.96 -11.16 10.84
CA ILE A 135 -19.75 -11.32 12.27
C ILE A 135 -20.51 -12.55 12.79
N ARG A 136 -19.79 -13.43 13.49
CA ARG A 136 -20.37 -14.61 14.15
C ARG A 136 -20.84 -14.27 15.55
N PHE A 137 -22.06 -14.70 15.88
CA PHE A 137 -22.60 -14.57 17.25
C PHE A 137 -22.54 -15.89 18.00
N VAL A 138 -22.36 -15.82 19.33
CA VAL A 138 -22.34 -17.00 20.20
C VAL A 138 -23.66 -17.78 20.06
N GLY A 139 -23.56 -19.06 19.74
CA GLY A 139 -24.70 -19.96 19.59
C GLY A 139 -25.04 -20.31 18.13
N GLU A 140 -24.37 -19.69 17.15
CA GLU A 140 -24.47 -20.09 15.76
C GLU A 140 -23.68 -21.38 15.51
N THR A 141 -24.29 -22.31 14.76
CA THR A 141 -23.73 -23.64 14.46
C THR A 141 -23.00 -23.70 13.12
N PHE A 142 -22.98 -22.61 12.36
CA PHE A 142 -22.36 -22.54 11.04
C PHE A 142 -21.44 -21.32 10.93
N VAL A 143 -20.47 -21.42 10.03
CA VAL A 143 -19.60 -20.30 9.69
C VAL A 143 -20.34 -19.45 8.67
N ARG A 144 -20.57 -18.17 8.99
CA ARG A 144 -21.11 -17.23 8.01
C ARG A 144 -20.03 -16.98 6.96
N PRO A 145 -20.33 -17.13 5.66
CA PRO A 145 -19.39 -16.78 4.60
C PRO A 145 -19.14 -15.27 4.61
N GLY A 146 -18.03 -14.79 4.05
CA GLY A 146 -17.83 -13.37 3.73
C GLY A 146 -18.53 -13.02 2.41
N ASN A 147 -18.56 -11.74 2.07
CA ASN A 147 -19.07 -11.26 0.78
C ASN A 147 -18.03 -10.33 0.16
N LEU A 148 -17.56 -10.68 -1.03
CA LEU A 148 -16.86 -9.75 -1.93
C LEU A 148 -17.94 -9.05 -2.75
N THR A 149 -17.98 -7.72 -2.74
CA THR A 149 -19.00 -6.95 -3.46
C THR A 149 -18.33 -5.93 -4.36
N VAL A 150 -18.81 -5.81 -5.59
CA VAL A 150 -18.44 -4.75 -6.53
C VAL A 150 -19.64 -3.82 -6.67
N LEU A 151 -19.42 -2.51 -6.46
CA LEU A 151 -20.36 -1.45 -6.78
C LEU A 151 -19.92 -0.82 -8.10
N PHE A 152 -20.68 -1.07 -9.16
CA PHE A 152 -20.36 -0.59 -10.49
C PHE A 152 -20.62 0.92 -10.62
N GLY A 153 -19.56 1.65 -10.92
CA GLY A 153 -19.44 3.09 -11.05
C GLY A 153 -20.40 3.69 -12.07
N SER A 154 -20.68 4.98 -11.88
CA SER A 154 -21.43 5.79 -12.83
C SER A 154 -21.04 7.24 -12.64
N CYS A 155 -20.48 7.87 -13.68
CA CYS A 155 -20.16 9.30 -13.69
C CYS A 155 -21.39 10.23 -13.55
N THR A 156 -22.61 9.68 -13.47
CA THR A 156 -23.85 10.48 -13.42
C THR A 156 -24.65 10.30 -12.14
N ASP A 157 -24.36 9.25 -11.37
CA ASP A 157 -25.08 8.89 -10.16
C ASP A 157 -24.12 8.84 -8.98
N GLY A 158 -24.57 9.22 -7.79
CA GLY A 158 -23.75 9.06 -6.59
C GLY A 158 -23.62 7.59 -6.18
N VAL A 159 -22.56 7.26 -5.43
CA VAL A 159 -22.20 5.88 -5.03
C VAL A 159 -23.32 5.09 -4.34
N ASN A 160 -24.28 5.76 -3.71
CA ASN A 160 -25.42 5.11 -3.06
C ASN A 160 -26.50 4.57 -4.01
N SER A 161 -26.37 4.85 -5.31
CA SER A 161 -27.33 4.50 -6.36
C SER A 161 -26.72 3.56 -7.40
N TRP A 162 -25.43 3.26 -7.28
CA TRP A 162 -24.71 2.32 -8.13
C TRP A 162 -25.29 0.91 -8.02
N SER A 163 -25.19 0.15 -9.11
CA SER A 163 -25.59 -1.24 -9.12
C SER A 163 -24.51 -2.10 -8.51
N ASP A 164 -24.88 -3.16 -7.79
CA ASP A 164 -23.94 -4.03 -7.11
C ASP A 164 -24.00 -5.48 -7.58
N THR A 165 -22.90 -6.21 -7.37
CA THR A 165 -22.86 -7.67 -7.45
C THR A 165 -22.06 -8.22 -6.29
N ALA A 166 -22.61 -9.23 -5.61
CA ALA A 166 -22.00 -9.84 -4.44
C ALA A 166 -21.67 -11.33 -4.67
N ILE A 167 -20.45 -11.71 -4.30
CA ILE A 167 -19.91 -13.07 -4.40
C ILE A 167 -19.71 -13.62 -2.99
N THR A 168 -20.28 -14.79 -2.72
CA THR A 168 -20.22 -15.43 -1.40
C THR A 168 -18.90 -16.18 -1.20
N ILE A 169 -18.14 -15.81 -0.16
CA ILE A 169 -16.81 -16.32 0.15
C ILE A 169 -16.86 -17.27 1.35
N SER A 170 -16.68 -18.57 1.10
CA SER A 170 -16.90 -19.62 2.12
C SER A 170 -15.79 -19.75 3.17
N ASN A 171 -14.62 -19.20 2.88
CA ASN A 171 -13.39 -19.09 3.66
C ASN A 171 -13.25 -17.62 4.11
N PRO A 172 -14.01 -17.21 5.15
CA PRO A 172 -14.42 -15.83 5.29
C PRO A 172 -13.36 -14.90 5.88
N ILE A 173 -12.25 -15.41 6.41
CA ILE A 173 -11.27 -14.58 7.12
C ILE A 173 -10.41 -13.85 6.10
N HIS A 174 -10.49 -12.53 6.09
CA HIS A 174 -9.74 -11.65 5.21
C HIS A 174 -8.26 -11.62 5.57
N ILE A 175 -7.40 -11.44 4.57
CA ILE A 175 -5.98 -11.15 4.76
C ILE A 175 -5.57 -9.90 3.98
N SER A 176 -5.81 -9.88 2.66
CA SER A 176 -5.48 -8.76 1.77
C SER A 176 -6.27 -8.90 0.46
N MET A 177 -6.61 -7.76 -0.15
CA MET A 177 -7.23 -7.64 -1.46
C MET A 177 -6.38 -6.70 -2.33
N GLU A 178 -6.42 -6.87 -3.65
CA GLU A 178 -5.75 -5.98 -4.61
C GLU A 178 -6.57 -5.96 -5.91
N VAL A 179 -6.54 -4.85 -6.65
CA VAL A 179 -7.32 -4.67 -7.89
C VAL A 179 -6.44 -4.10 -9.00
N GLY A 180 -6.57 -4.68 -10.20
CA GLY A 180 -5.91 -4.18 -11.41
C GLY A 180 -6.10 -5.11 -12.60
N ASP A 181 -5.90 -4.60 -13.81
CA ASP A 181 -6.00 -5.36 -15.06
C ASP A 181 -4.84 -6.37 -15.18
N ILE A 182 -5.09 -7.61 -14.75
CA ILE A 182 -4.03 -8.62 -14.65
C ILE A 182 -3.63 -9.12 -16.03
N ASN A 183 -4.58 -9.28 -16.94
CA ASN A 183 -4.36 -9.92 -18.24
C ASN A 183 -4.34 -8.94 -19.42
N ASP A 184 -4.26 -7.63 -19.15
CA ASP A 184 -4.27 -6.53 -20.12
C ASP A 184 -5.46 -6.60 -21.09
N ASP A 185 -6.65 -6.97 -20.56
CA ASP A 185 -7.88 -7.09 -21.34
C ASP A 185 -8.77 -5.83 -21.31
N GLY A 186 -8.34 -4.81 -20.56
CA GLY A 186 -8.98 -3.52 -20.38
C GLY A 186 -10.03 -3.49 -19.28
N ASN A 187 -10.15 -4.56 -18.47
CA ASN A 187 -11.00 -4.62 -17.30
C ASN A 187 -10.14 -4.94 -16.08
N ASP A 188 -10.35 -4.23 -14.98
CA ASP A 188 -9.66 -4.56 -13.75
C ASP A 188 -10.18 -5.88 -13.15
N ASP A 189 -9.26 -6.62 -12.56
CA ASP A 189 -9.50 -7.89 -11.91
C ASP A 189 -9.26 -7.78 -10.40
N ILE A 190 -9.84 -8.71 -9.63
CA ILE A 190 -9.75 -8.69 -8.16
C ILE A 190 -8.94 -9.90 -7.69
N ILE A 191 -7.91 -9.63 -6.89
CA ILE A 191 -7.21 -10.63 -6.09
C ILE A 191 -7.71 -10.55 -4.65
N LEU A 192 -8.13 -11.69 -4.12
CA LEU A 192 -8.55 -11.81 -2.73
C LEU A 192 -7.80 -12.96 -2.05
N ILE A 193 -7.03 -12.62 -1.03
CA ILE A 193 -6.42 -13.59 -0.13
C ILE A 193 -7.29 -13.75 1.12
N SER A 194 -7.76 -14.97 1.33
CA SER A 194 -8.56 -15.31 2.51
C SER A 194 -8.14 -16.63 3.15
N MET A 195 -8.55 -16.88 4.39
CA MET A 195 -8.28 -18.14 5.09
C MET A 195 -9.54 -18.80 5.63
N ASP A 196 -9.49 -20.12 5.78
CA ASP A 196 -10.54 -20.85 6.43
C ASP A 196 -10.56 -20.59 7.95
N THR A 197 -11.73 -20.72 8.57
CA THR A 197 -11.87 -20.53 10.02
C THR A 197 -11.26 -21.65 10.86
N THR A 198 -10.76 -22.72 10.22
CA THR A 198 -10.10 -23.83 10.93
C THR A 198 -8.62 -23.54 11.17
N GLY A 199 -8.05 -22.58 10.43
CA GLY A 199 -6.61 -22.43 10.33
C GLY A 199 -6.01 -23.69 9.72
N SER A 200 -6.43 -24.07 8.52
CA SER A 200 -5.77 -25.16 7.78
C SER A 200 -5.23 -24.67 6.44
N ASN A 201 -6.00 -23.85 5.74
CA ASN A 201 -5.67 -23.34 4.43
C ASN A 201 -5.96 -21.85 4.32
N GLN A 202 -5.10 -21.19 3.58
CA GLN A 202 -5.32 -19.93 2.90
C GLN A 202 -5.72 -20.20 1.46
N TYR A 203 -6.30 -19.22 0.79
CA TYR A 203 -6.73 -19.28 -0.59
C TYR A 203 -6.35 -17.97 -1.26
N ILE A 204 -5.65 -18.08 -2.38
CA ILE A 204 -5.49 -16.97 -3.33
C ILE A 204 -6.63 -17.13 -4.34
N GLN A 205 -7.50 -16.14 -4.43
CA GLN A 205 -8.68 -16.17 -5.28
C GLN A 205 -8.61 -15.00 -6.26
N ILE A 206 -8.85 -15.29 -7.53
CA ILE A 206 -8.83 -14.31 -8.62
C ILE A 206 -10.24 -14.24 -9.20
N TYR A 207 -10.76 -13.03 -9.36
CA TYR A 207 -12.07 -12.77 -9.93
C TYR A 207 -11.92 -11.76 -11.05
N ARG A 208 -12.11 -12.22 -12.29
CA ARG A 208 -11.83 -11.39 -13.45
C ARG A 208 -13.01 -10.58 -13.95
N GLY A 209 -12.73 -9.37 -14.41
CA GLY A 209 -13.67 -8.52 -15.15
C GLY A 209 -14.14 -9.18 -16.46
N PRO A 210 -15.17 -8.63 -17.12
CA PRO A 210 -16.08 -7.58 -16.65
C PRO A 210 -17.16 -8.06 -15.67
N ASP A 211 -17.31 -9.38 -15.48
CA ASP A 211 -18.30 -9.95 -14.56
C ASP A 211 -17.61 -10.99 -13.64
N PRO A 212 -17.09 -10.54 -12.47
CA PRO A 212 -16.39 -11.41 -11.53
C PRO A 212 -17.30 -12.48 -10.92
N SER A 213 -18.63 -12.38 -11.07
CA SER A 213 -19.57 -13.37 -10.53
C SER A 213 -19.64 -14.66 -11.35
N LEU A 214 -19.16 -14.63 -12.60
CA LEU A 214 -19.13 -15.81 -13.46
C LEU A 214 -18.02 -16.77 -13.01
N LEU A 215 -18.39 -18.03 -12.78
CA LEU A 215 -17.41 -19.06 -12.37
C LEU A 215 -16.29 -19.30 -13.40
N THR A 216 -16.49 -18.94 -14.66
CA THR A 216 -15.45 -19.02 -15.70
C THR A 216 -14.37 -17.95 -15.54
N ASN A 217 -14.69 -16.85 -14.86
CA ASN A 217 -13.78 -15.74 -14.60
C ASN A 217 -13.03 -15.92 -13.28
N GLN A 218 -13.25 -17.03 -12.58
CA GLN A 218 -12.70 -17.27 -11.25
C GLN A 218 -11.59 -18.32 -11.26
N GLN A 219 -10.52 -18.03 -10.53
CA GLN A 219 -9.49 -18.99 -10.17
C GLN A 219 -9.36 -19.05 -8.64
N THR A 220 -9.10 -20.23 -8.10
CA THR A 220 -8.88 -20.41 -6.65
C THR A 220 -7.75 -21.37 -6.40
N MET A 221 -6.74 -20.93 -5.67
CA MET A 221 -5.54 -21.69 -5.35
C MET A 221 -5.43 -21.89 -3.82
N PRO A 222 -5.67 -23.11 -3.31
CA PRO A 222 -5.51 -23.38 -1.88
C PRO A 222 -4.03 -23.51 -1.50
N VAL A 223 -3.66 -22.80 -0.45
CA VAL A 223 -2.32 -22.78 0.16
C VAL A 223 -2.43 -23.32 1.58
N PRO A 224 -1.97 -24.55 1.86
CA PRO A 224 -1.93 -25.07 3.22
C PRO A 224 -1.02 -24.21 4.09
N LEU A 225 -1.49 -23.79 5.27
CA LEU A 225 -0.72 -22.89 6.16
C LEU A 225 0.61 -23.51 6.65
N THR A 226 0.76 -24.84 6.49
CA THR A 226 2.03 -25.54 6.69
C THR A 226 3.13 -25.16 5.70
N ASN A 227 2.84 -24.36 4.67
CA ASN A 227 3.82 -23.78 3.75
C ASN A 227 4.09 -22.29 4.03
N GLY A 228 3.48 -21.73 5.06
CA GLY A 228 3.49 -20.30 5.35
C GLY A 228 2.14 -19.66 5.06
N ILE A 229 2.00 -18.41 5.47
CA ILE A 229 0.84 -17.57 5.24
C ILE A 229 1.32 -16.39 4.41
N TYR A 230 0.65 -16.11 3.29
CA TYR A 230 0.86 -14.88 2.54
C TYR A 230 0.15 -13.74 3.28
N THR A 231 0.85 -12.71 3.71
CA THR A 231 0.28 -11.63 4.55
C THR A 231 -0.09 -10.38 3.76
N ASP A 232 0.57 -10.18 2.63
CA ASP A 232 0.43 -9.01 1.78
C ASP A 232 0.42 -9.51 0.32
N VAL A 233 -0.41 -8.91 -0.53
CA VAL A 233 -0.38 -9.07 -1.98
C VAL A 233 -0.33 -7.70 -2.63
N LEU A 234 0.45 -7.59 -3.71
CA LEU A 234 0.53 -6.42 -4.58
C LEU A 234 0.62 -6.90 -6.02
N LEU A 235 0.23 -6.04 -6.97
CA LEU A 235 0.33 -6.27 -8.40
C LEU A 235 1.48 -5.46 -9.01
N GLY A 236 2.26 -6.08 -9.88
CA GLY A 236 3.30 -5.38 -10.63
C GLY A 236 4.09 -6.30 -11.55
N HIS A 237 4.65 -5.75 -12.63
CA HIS A 237 5.37 -6.52 -13.64
C HIS A 237 6.69 -7.10 -13.10
N TRP A 238 6.89 -8.41 -13.21
CA TRP A 238 8.13 -9.11 -12.87
C TRP A 238 9.24 -8.93 -13.91
N GLY A 239 8.85 -8.80 -15.17
CA GLY A 239 9.74 -8.73 -16.32
C GLY A 239 9.80 -10.04 -17.09
N GLU A 240 9.01 -10.13 -18.17
CA GLU A 240 8.96 -11.26 -19.07
C GLU A 240 9.42 -10.89 -20.48
N THR A 241 9.98 -11.85 -21.21
CA THR A 241 10.36 -11.60 -22.61
C THR A 241 9.15 -11.88 -23.49
N VAL A 242 8.36 -10.85 -23.79
CA VAL A 242 7.22 -10.90 -24.73
C VAL A 242 7.65 -11.54 -26.05
N GLN A 243 7.37 -12.85 -26.21
CA GLN A 243 7.84 -13.62 -27.37
C GLN A 243 6.73 -13.87 -28.38
N GLY A 244 6.20 -12.82 -29.02
CA GLY A 244 5.31 -13.01 -30.17
C GLY A 244 4.33 -11.90 -30.48
N GLY A 245 4.77 -10.86 -31.19
CA GLY A 245 3.91 -9.80 -31.77
C GLY A 245 3.87 -9.79 -33.31
N GLY A 246 4.34 -10.84 -33.97
CA GLY A 246 4.42 -10.91 -35.43
C GLY A 246 3.14 -11.47 -36.06
N ILE A 247 2.75 -10.94 -37.22
CA ILE A 247 1.64 -11.51 -38.01
C ILE A 247 1.93 -12.99 -38.31
N GLY A 248 1.16 -13.89 -37.68
CA GLY A 248 1.21 -15.33 -37.90
C GLY A 248 2.09 -16.13 -36.93
N THR A 249 2.63 -15.54 -35.87
CA THR A 249 3.13 -16.30 -34.71
C THR A 249 1.97 -16.58 -33.75
N PRO A 250 1.95 -17.74 -33.06
CA PRO A 250 1.08 -17.90 -31.89
C PRO A 250 1.31 -16.74 -30.94
N ILE A 251 0.26 -16.35 -30.20
CA ILE A 251 0.38 -15.47 -29.03
C ILE A 251 1.50 -16.10 -28.18
N GLY A 252 2.62 -15.38 -28.00
CA GLY A 252 3.56 -15.65 -26.91
C GLY A 252 3.12 -14.82 -25.69
N ASP A 253 3.90 -14.83 -24.61
CA ASP A 253 3.66 -13.99 -23.42
C ASP A 253 3.12 -12.61 -23.80
N CYS A 254 2.13 -12.14 -23.05
CA CYS A 254 1.64 -10.78 -23.11
C CYS A 254 2.47 -9.91 -22.13
N GLU A 255 2.09 -8.66 -21.91
CA GLU A 255 2.59 -7.93 -20.74
C GLU A 255 1.45 -8.00 -19.73
N ASP A 256 1.68 -8.57 -18.56
CA ASP A 256 0.65 -8.81 -17.55
C ASP A 256 1.10 -8.41 -16.14
N LEU A 257 0.15 -8.23 -15.22
CA LEU A 257 0.47 -7.92 -13.82
C LEU A 257 0.67 -9.22 -13.02
N ASP A 258 1.79 -9.28 -12.33
CA ASP A 258 2.15 -10.43 -11.51
C ASP A 258 1.81 -10.25 -10.03
N LEU A 259 1.63 -11.37 -9.33
CA LEU A 259 1.36 -11.34 -7.89
C LEU A 259 2.65 -11.32 -7.09
N TRP A 260 2.84 -10.27 -6.29
CA TRP A 260 3.93 -10.16 -5.32
C TRP A 260 3.42 -10.46 -3.93
N LEU A 261 3.98 -11.50 -3.29
CA LEU A 261 3.46 -12.04 -2.06
C LEU A 261 4.53 -12.11 -0.97
N LEU A 262 4.25 -11.50 0.20
CA LEU A 262 5.08 -11.66 1.39
C LEU A 262 4.62 -12.86 2.21
N ARG A 263 5.54 -13.78 2.56
CA ARG A 263 5.20 -15.06 3.21
C ARG A 263 5.89 -15.28 4.56
N THR A 264 5.08 -15.61 5.57
CA THR A 264 5.54 -16.04 6.90
C THR A 264 6.24 -17.41 6.89
N PRO A 265 6.92 -17.79 7.98
CA PRO A 265 7.26 -19.19 8.22
C PRO A 265 6.02 -20.10 8.25
N PRO A 266 6.19 -21.42 8.02
CA PRO A 266 5.12 -22.40 8.17
C PRO A 266 4.36 -22.30 9.49
N TRP A 267 3.03 -22.33 9.43
CA TRP A 267 2.15 -22.24 10.59
C TRP A 267 1.29 -23.50 10.76
N ASN A 268 1.02 -23.86 12.01
CA ASN A 268 0.10 -24.94 12.36
C ASN A 268 -0.73 -24.58 13.61
N ALA A 269 -2.05 -24.78 13.57
CA ALA A 269 -2.96 -24.41 14.65
C ALA A 269 -2.60 -24.99 16.03
N GLY A 270 -1.94 -26.15 16.09
CA GLY A 270 -1.56 -26.80 17.34
C GLY A 270 -0.25 -26.29 17.97
N VAL A 271 0.65 -25.69 17.17
CA VAL A 271 2.01 -25.32 17.63
C VAL A 271 2.43 -23.88 17.28
N GLY A 272 1.68 -23.19 16.43
CA GLY A 272 1.97 -21.85 15.94
C GLY A 272 2.94 -21.83 14.76
N TYR A 273 3.67 -20.72 14.63
CA TYR A 273 4.70 -20.54 13.61
C TYR A 273 5.94 -21.40 13.90
N SER A 274 6.48 -21.99 12.84
CA SER A 274 7.78 -22.64 12.85
C SER A 274 8.89 -21.60 13.01
N VAL A 275 10.06 -22.04 13.47
CA VAL A 275 11.25 -21.18 13.50
C VAL A 275 11.64 -20.83 12.05
N GLY A 276 11.69 -19.54 11.74
CA GLY A 276 12.05 -19.02 10.43
C GLY A 276 11.83 -17.52 10.34
N HIS A 277 12.16 -16.97 9.17
CA HIS A 277 12.04 -15.55 8.85
C HIS A 277 10.70 -15.25 8.14
N TYR A 278 10.18 -14.03 8.33
CA TYR A 278 8.93 -13.53 7.77
C TYR A 278 9.14 -12.72 6.48
N ASP A 279 10.27 -12.95 5.81
CA ASP A 279 10.82 -12.14 4.73
C ASP A 279 10.87 -12.88 3.39
N ASN A 280 10.12 -13.98 3.26
CA ASN A 280 10.17 -14.80 2.05
C ASN A 280 9.20 -14.20 1.02
N MET A 281 9.74 -13.75 -0.10
CA MET A 281 8.97 -13.25 -1.22
C MET A 281 8.62 -14.39 -2.16
N THR A 282 7.40 -14.37 -2.69
CA THR A 282 6.97 -15.22 -3.80
C THR A 282 6.36 -14.32 -4.86
N VAL A 283 6.82 -14.46 -6.10
CA VAL A 283 6.20 -13.83 -7.26
C VAL A 283 5.56 -14.91 -8.13
N LEU A 284 4.29 -14.73 -8.49
CA LEU A 284 3.56 -15.61 -9.39
C LEU A 284 3.36 -14.86 -10.71
N GLU A 285 4.08 -15.32 -11.73
CA GLU A 285 3.99 -14.81 -13.11
C GLU A 285 2.64 -15.23 -13.70
N TYR A 286 1.86 -14.30 -14.25
CA TYR A 286 0.62 -14.70 -14.94
C TYR A 286 0.98 -15.45 -16.23
N ASP A 287 0.16 -16.44 -16.62
CA ASP A 287 0.37 -17.15 -17.88
C ASP A 287 -0.76 -16.79 -18.84
N CYS A 288 -0.53 -15.86 -19.77
CA CYS A 288 -1.54 -15.42 -20.75
C CYS A 288 -2.04 -16.55 -21.67
N LEU A 289 -1.27 -17.63 -21.84
CA LEU A 289 -1.66 -18.75 -22.70
C LEU A 289 -2.63 -19.69 -21.99
N GLN A 290 -2.43 -19.87 -20.68
CA GLN A 290 -3.28 -20.64 -19.81
C GLN A 290 -4.40 -19.81 -19.17
N ASP A 291 -4.27 -18.48 -19.23
CA ASP A 291 -5.19 -17.48 -18.68
C ASP A 291 -5.38 -17.70 -17.16
N GLN A 292 -4.28 -17.99 -16.45
CA GLN A 292 -4.25 -18.40 -15.04
C GLN A 292 -2.88 -18.17 -14.39
N PHE A 293 -2.86 -17.88 -13.09
CA PHE A 293 -1.63 -17.95 -12.29
C PHE A 293 -1.18 -19.40 -12.01
N PRO A 294 0.12 -19.66 -11.88
CA PRO A 294 0.64 -20.94 -11.46
C PRO A 294 0.31 -21.21 -9.98
N ASN A 295 0.08 -22.48 -9.65
CA ASN A 295 -0.14 -22.86 -8.25
C ASN A 295 1.19 -22.81 -7.47
N PRO A 296 1.32 -21.96 -6.43
CA PRO A 296 2.57 -21.80 -5.67
C PRO A 296 3.01 -23.08 -4.96
N MET A 297 2.11 -24.04 -4.77
CA MET A 297 2.39 -25.32 -4.10
C MET A 297 2.97 -26.39 -5.03
N THR A 298 3.19 -26.07 -6.31
CA THR A 298 3.77 -27.00 -7.29
C THR A 298 5.27 -26.76 -7.40
N PRO A 299 6.12 -27.64 -6.86
CA PRO A 299 7.56 -27.45 -6.96
C PRO A 299 7.98 -27.40 -8.43
N THR A 300 8.81 -26.42 -8.82
CA THR A 300 9.31 -26.20 -10.19
C THR A 300 8.27 -25.78 -11.23
N ALA A 301 7.09 -25.31 -10.81
CA ALA A 301 6.20 -24.62 -11.74
C ALA A 301 6.96 -23.47 -12.42
N GLN A 302 6.79 -23.36 -13.73
CA GLN A 302 7.20 -22.18 -14.48
C GLN A 302 6.35 -21.00 -13.97
N GLY A 303 6.93 -19.80 -13.92
CA GLY A 303 6.25 -18.60 -13.40
C GLY A 303 6.14 -18.52 -11.87
N VAL A 304 6.91 -19.33 -11.12
CA VAL A 304 7.00 -19.16 -9.66
C VAL A 304 8.42 -18.76 -9.28
N HIS A 305 8.58 -17.54 -8.78
CA HIS A 305 9.85 -16.99 -8.34
C HIS A 305 9.85 -16.83 -6.83
N GLU A 306 10.96 -17.18 -6.19
CA GLU A 306 11.13 -17.01 -4.74
C GLU A 306 12.48 -16.39 -4.44
N PHE A 307 12.48 -15.42 -3.53
CA PHE A 307 13.69 -14.83 -2.96
C PHE A 307 13.38 -14.37 -1.52
N LYS A 308 14.37 -13.78 -0.84
CA LYS A 308 14.21 -13.30 0.53
C LYS A 308 14.73 -11.87 0.63
N LEU A 309 14.19 -11.09 1.55
CA LEU A 309 14.82 -9.82 1.94
C LEU A 309 16.06 -10.04 2.82
N ASP A 310 16.28 -11.27 3.30
CA ASP A 310 17.40 -11.68 4.17
C ASP A 310 17.50 -10.83 5.46
N ALA A 311 16.35 -10.62 6.10
CA ALA A 311 16.25 -9.87 7.35
C ALA A 311 17.03 -10.57 8.47
N GLU A 312 17.85 -9.82 9.22
CA GLU A 312 18.69 -10.34 10.31
C GLU A 312 17.91 -10.76 11.58
N HIS A 313 16.61 -10.98 11.47
CA HIS A 313 15.73 -11.36 12.58
C HIS A 313 14.55 -12.24 12.15
N ASN A 314 13.81 -12.76 13.15
CA ASN A 314 12.64 -13.62 12.95
C ASN A 314 11.33 -12.99 13.49
N TYR A 315 11.25 -11.66 13.55
CA TYR A 315 10.00 -10.98 13.92
C TYR A 315 9.04 -10.91 12.72
N PRO A 316 7.71 -10.86 12.97
CA PRO A 316 6.73 -10.61 11.92
C PRO A 316 7.01 -9.30 11.18
N MET A 317 6.86 -9.33 9.86
CA MET A 317 6.95 -8.19 8.95
C MET A 317 5.59 -8.02 8.25
N GLY A 318 5.35 -6.85 7.67
CA GLY A 318 4.11 -6.53 6.93
C GLY A 318 4.15 -5.08 6.46
N GLY A 319 3.11 -4.59 5.79
CA GLY A 319 3.14 -3.25 5.21
C GLY A 319 4.23 -3.21 4.14
N MET A 320 4.03 -4.05 3.13
CA MET A 320 4.88 -4.15 1.96
C MET A 320 4.47 -3.10 0.93
N ASP A 321 5.44 -2.62 0.15
CA ASP A 321 5.18 -1.94 -1.11
C ASP A 321 6.25 -2.27 -2.16
N ILE A 322 5.90 -2.11 -3.43
CA ILE A 322 6.77 -2.39 -4.59
C ILE A 322 6.82 -1.20 -5.54
N SER A 323 7.93 -1.04 -6.25
CA SER A 323 8.09 0.07 -7.20
C SER A 323 9.00 -0.33 -8.36
N ASP A 324 8.63 0.14 -9.56
CA ASP A 324 9.59 0.36 -10.64
C ASP A 324 10.44 1.59 -10.28
N SER A 325 11.66 1.34 -9.81
CA SER A 325 12.55 2.39 -9.33
C SER A 325 13.42 2.99 -10.44
N ASN A 326 13.49 2.33 -11.60
CA ASN A 326 14.39 2.71 -12.69
C ASN A 326 13.64 3.24 -13.94
N GLY A 327 12.32 3.03 -14.00
CA GLY A 327 11.41 3.47 -15.04
C GLY A 327 11.42 2.58 -16.28
N ASP A 328 11.77 1.30 -16.15
CA ASP A 328 11.80 0.34 -17.27
C ASP A 328 10.51 -0.47 -17.43
N GLY A 329 9.53 -0.27 -16.54
CA GLY A 329 8.26 -0.97 -16.54
C GLY A 329 8.28 -2.25 -15.72
N GLU A 330 9.41 -2.64 -15.10
CA GLU A 330 9.51 -3.79 -14.21
C GLU A 330 9.64 -3.35 -12.75
N ILE A 331 9.15 -4.16 -11.82
CA ILE A 331 9.39 -3.94 -10.40
C ILE A 331 10.86 -4.23 -10.08
N ASP A 332 11.51 -3.20 -9.58
CA ASP A 332 12.90 -3.22 -9.16
C ASP A 332 13.08 -3.08 -7.66
N MET A 333 12.05 -2.66 -6.95
CA MET A 333 12.15 -2.37 -5.54
C MET A 333 11.03 -3.07 -4.78
N VAL A 334 11.40 -3.70 -3.68
CA VAL A 334 10.47 -4.21 -2.67
C VAL A 334 10.90 -3.67 -1.32
N ALA A 335 9.99 -3.09 -0.56
CA ALA A 335 10.25 -2.64 0.79
C ALA A 335 9.14 -3.08 1.74
N VAL A 336 9.48 -3.33 3.00
CA VAL A 336 8.57 -3.88 4.01
C VAL A 336 8.88 -3.29 5.39
N VAL A 337 7.85 -3.02 6.19
CA VAL A 337 8.04 -2.63 7.59
C VAL A 337 8.63 -3.81 8.38
N ASP A 338 9.80 -3.57 8.99
CA ASP A 338 10.66 -4.59 9.62
C ASP A 338 10.21 -4.94 11.05
N GLY A 339 8.91 -5.17 11.24
CA GLY A 339 8.32 -5.60 12.49
C GLY A 339 8.58 -4.66 13.67
N ILE A 340 9.28 -5.16 14.69
CA ILE A 340 9.57 -4.43 15.94
C ILE A 340 11.02 -3.90 16.00
N THR A 341 11.78 -3.99 14.91
CA THR A 341 13.17 -3.50 14.90
C THR A 341 13.24 -1.98 14.81
N GLY A 342 12.21 -1.35 14.28
CA GLY A 342 12.18 0.08 13.99
C GLY A 342 12.91 0.44 12.70
N ASN A 343 12.92 -0.48 11.73
CA ASN A 343 13.49 -0.28 10.41
C ASN A 343 12.43 -0.55 9.32
N ILE A 344 12.75 -0.15 8.10
CA ILE A 344 12.20 -0.66 6.85
C ILE A 344 13.28 -1.54 6.22
N SER A 345 12.92 -2.77 5.86
CA SER A 345 13.78 -3.68 5.11
C SER A 345 13.45 -3.53 3.63
N TYR A 346 14.45 -3.41 2.77
CA TYR A 346 14.22 -3.29 1.33
C TYR A 346 15.23 -4.07 0.49
N ALA A 347 14.79 -4.43 -0.72
CA ALA A 347 15.60 -5.05 -1.75
C ALA A 347 15.48 -4.27 -3.05
N GLU A 348 16.59 -4.18 -3.77
CA GLU A 348 16.68 -3.56 -5.09
C GLU A 348 17.16 -4.58 -6.12
N LYS A 349 16.54 -4.61 -7.30
CA LYS A 349 16.88 -5.49 -8.41
C LYS A 349 18.05 -4.87 -9.18
N SER A 350 19.03 -5.70 -9.51
CA SER A 350 20.13 -5.34 -10.40
C SER A 350 20.38 -6.46 -11.40
N GLY A 351 19.85 -6.29 -12.61
CA GLY A 351 19.74 -7.39 -13.57
C GLY A 351 18.81 -8.47 -13.00
N ASN A 352 19.28 -9.72 -12.94
CA ASN A 352 18.45 -10.84 -12.46
C ASN A 352 18.66 -11.15 -10.97
N GLN A 353 19.28 -10.26 -10.19
CA GLN A 353 19.63 -10.51 -8.78
C GLN A 353 19.05 -9.41 -7.90
N TRP A 354 18.52 -9.82 -6.75
CA TRP A 354 18.08 -8.93 -5.70
C TRP A 354 19.25 -8.61 -4.77
N ASN A 355 19.55 -7.33 -4.61
CA ASN A 355 20.40 -6.81 -3.54
C ASN A 355 19.56 -6.70 -2.28
N THR A 356 19.76 -7.61 -1.33
CA THR A 356 18.94 -7.79 -0.12
C THR A 356 19.69 -7.30 1.11
N GLN A 357 19.13 -7.46 2.32
CA GLN A 357 19.77 -7.06 3.58
C GLN A 357 20.03 -5.54 3.69
N ASN A 358 19.19 -4.73 3.06
CA ASN A 358 19.24 -3.27 3.21
C ASN A 358 18.19 -2.79 4.19
N TYR A 359 18.55 -1.80 5.02
CA TYR A 359 17.71 -1.29 6.08
C TYR A 359 17.70 0.24 6.11
N VAL A 360 16.51 0.81 6.33
CA VAL A 360 16.32 2.23 6.60
C VAL A 360 15.76 2.41 8.01
N PRO A 361 16.40 3.19 8.89
CA PRO A 361 15.91 3.36 10.25
C PRO A 361 14.65 4.25 10.29
N LEU A 362 13.57 3.75 10.89
CA LEU A 362 12.37 4.53 11.26
C LEU A 362 12.50 5.14 12.66
N GLY A 363 13.51 4.70 13.43
CA GLY A 363 13.80 5.20 14.77
C GLY A 363 13.11 4.42 15.88
N ASP A 364 12.43 5.14 16.78
CA ASP A 364 11.73 4.56 17.94
C ASP A 364 10.24 4.33 17.64
N PHE A 365 9.92 4.04 16.39
CA PHE A 365 8.56 3.81 15.93
C PHE A 365 8.44 2.48 15.17
N LYS A 366 7.25 1.89 15.22
CA LYS A 366 6.83 0.81 14.33
C LYS A 366 5.88 1.39 13.29
N GLY A 367 6.15 1.12 12.01
CA GLY A 367 5.25 1.50 10.92
C GLY A 367 3.96 0.66 10.94
N ALA A 368 2.86 1.27 10.51
CA ALA A 368 1.59 0.60 10.26
C ALA A 368 1.55 0.00 8.85
N SER A 369 2.00 0.78 7.87
CA SER A 369 2.07 0.45 6.44
C SER A 369 3.26 1.19 5.81
N LEU A 370 3.49 0.97 4.51
CA LEU A 370 4.53 1.60 3.73
C LEU A 370 3.96 1.97 2.36
N THR A 371 4.36 3.13 1.82
CA THR A 371 4.15 3.48 0.41
C THR A 371 5.45 4.04 -0.16
N ILE A 372 5.79 3.64 -1.38
CA ILE A 372 6.96 4.07 -2.14
C ILE A 372 6.49 5.06 -3.20
N ALA A 373 7.06 6.26 -3.20
CA ALA A 373 6.78 7.26 -4.23
C ALA A 373 7.93 8.26 -4.31
N ASP A 374 8.24 8.77 -5.50
CA ASP A 374 9.12 9.95 -5.64
C ASP A 374 8.29 11.22 -5.39
N VAL A 375 8.20 11.66 -4.12
CA VAL A 375 7.37 12.84 -3.77
C VAL A 375 8.06 14.15 -4.16
N ASN A 376 9.37 14.13 -4.20
CA ASN A 376 10.17 15.34 -4.35
C ASN A 376 10.59 15.58 -5.81
N GLY A 377 10.38 14.60 -6.69
CA GLY A 377 10.60 14.67 -8.13
C GLY A 377 12.07 14.58 -8.51
N ASP A 378 12.92 13.96 -7.69
CA ASP A 378 14.35 13.81 -7.97
C ASP A 378 14.72 12.50 -8.68
N GLY A 379 13.72 11.64 -8.93
CA GLY A 379 13.88 10.34 -9.58
C GLY A 379 14.35 9.24 -8.64
N PHE A 380 14.33 9.46 -7.32
CA PHE A 380 14.61 8.45 -6.32
C PHE A 380 13.33 8.08 -5.57
N SER A 381 13.16 6.79 -5.28
CA SER A 381 12.07 6.31 -4.45
C SER A 381 12.18 6.89 -3.04
N ASP A 382 11.11 7.53 -2.55
CA ASP A 382 10.96 7.93 -1.15
C ASP A 382 9.98 6.98 -0.44
N PHE A 383 10.06 6.90 0.89
CA PHE A 383 9.17 6.07 1.70
C PHE A 383 8.23 6.90 2.57
N PHE A 384 6.96 6.54 2.56
CA PHE A 384 5.91 7.06 3.44
C PHE A 384 5.52 6.00 4.45
N VAL A 385 5.73 6.29 5.73
CA VAL A 385 5.51 5.33 6.81
C VAL A 385 4.67 5.96 7.91
N PRO A 386 3.34 5.72 7.90
CA PRO A 386 2.49 6.05 9.03
C PRO A 386 2.95 5.28 10.27
N THR A 387 3.13 5.98 11.39
CA THR A 387 3.57 5.34 12.64
C THR A 387 2.38 4.79 13.43
N GLU A 388 2.53 3.55 13.94
CA GLU A 388 1.49 2.85 14.70
C GLU A 388 1.77 2.90 16.22
N LEU A 389 3.00 2.58 16.60
CA LEU A 389 3.40 2.36 18.00
C LEU A 389 4.79 2.92 18.28
N THR A 390 5.03 3.35 19.53
CA THR A 390 6.37 3.68 20.01
C THR A 390 7.11 2.41 20.42
N LEU A 391 8.37 2.31 20.01
CA LEU A 391 9.30 1.28 20.42
C LEU A 391 10.16 1.78 21.58
N THR A 392 10.08 1.12 22.73
CA THR A 392 11.02 1.37 23.84
C THR A 392 11.92 0.17 24.03
N ARG A 393 13.22 0.37 23.84
CA ARG A 393 14.23 -0.67 24.02
C ARG A 393 14.85 -0.53 25.41
N LEU A 394 14.64 -1.52 26.27
CA LEU A 394 15.29 -1.61 27.58
C LEU A 394 16.40 -2.67 27.54
N GLN A 395 17.57 -2.29 28.01
CA GLN A 395 18.69 -3.20 28.19
C GLN A 395 18.84 -3.51 29.67
N ASP A 396 18.56 -4.75 30.07
CA ASP A 396 18.90 -5.20 31.41
C ASP A 396 20.37 -5.64 31.46
N SER A 397 20.97 -5.46 32.64
CA SER A 397 22.29 -5.93 33.06
C SER A 397 22.56 -7.42 32.84
N SER A 398 21.51 -8.22 32.56
CA SER A 398 21.58 -9.66 32.25
C SER A 398 21.71 -10.00 30.75
N ALA A 399 21.95 -9.00 29.89
CA ALA A 399 22.26 -9.12 28.45
C ALA A 399 21.10 -9.47 27.50
N GLN A 400 19.85 -9.38 27.94
CA GLN A 400 18.70 -9.42 27.02
C GLN A 400 18.19 -8.00 26.74
N ASN A 401 18.31 -7.57 25.48
CA ASN A 401 17.56 -6.42 24.99
C ASN A 401 16.10 -6.84 24.90
N GLN A 402 15.20 -6.06 25.53
CA GLN A 402 13.76 -6.24 25.40
C GLN A 402 13.17 -5.00 24.75
N THR A 403 12.40 -5.21 23.68
CA THR A 403 11.62 -4.16 23.01
C THR A 403 10.19 -4.23 23.53
N TYR A 404 9.69 -3.11 24.03
CA TYR A 404 8.30 -2.94 24.43
C TYR A 404 7.58 -2.06 23.41
N LEU A 405 6.35 -2.45 23.09
CA LEU A 405 5.41 -1.66 22.31
C LEU A 405 4.59 -0.81 23.27
N LEU A 406 4.61 0.50 23.09
CA LEU A 406 3.82 1.44 23.88
C LEU A 406 2.78 2.12 23.01
N LEU A 407 1.59 2.30 23.59
CA LEU A 407 0.48 3.03 23.01
C LEU A 407 0.53 4.52 23.36
N ASP A 408 1.67 5.02 23.87
CA ASP A 408 1.80 6.42 24.25
C ASP A 408 1.62 7.35 23.04
N ASN A 409 1.95 6.87 21.83
CA ASN A 409 1.64 7.52 20.55
C ASN A 409 0.13 7.70 20.28
N LEU A 410 -0.78 6.88 20.84
CA LEU A 410 -2.24 7.08 20.62
C LEU A 410 -2.78 8.37 21.25
N ARG A 411 -2.00 9.04 22.11
CA ARG A 411 -2.34 10.37 22.66
C ARG A 411 -1.63 11.51 21.93
N GLU A 412 -0.60 11.21 21.17
CA GLU A 412 0.08 12.15 20.29
C GLU A 412 -0.55 12.04 18.89
N ILE A 413 -0.30 13.04 18.04
CA ILE A 413 -0.75 13.00 16.65
C ILE A 413 0.10 11.91 15.99
N ASN A 414 -0.49 10.79 15.56
CA ASN A 414 0.24 9.81 14.74
C ASN A 414 0.91 10.55 13.58
N THR A 415 2.22 10.40 13.45
CA THR A 415 2.99 11.05 12.38
C THR A 415 3.10 10.11 11.20
N VAL A 416 3.19 10.70 10.01
CA VAL A 416 3.69 10.02 8.83
C VAL A 416 5.15 10.44 8.71
N GLU A 417 6.06 9.46 8.80
CA GLU A 417 7.47 9.69 8.52
C GLU A 417 7.68 9.62 7.02
N ILE A 418 8.35 10.63 6.46
CA ILE A 418 8.74 10.66 5.05
C ILE A 418 10.26 10.52 5.05
N ILE A 419 10.74 9.42 4.46
CA ILE A 419 12.16 9.10 4.40
C ILE A 419 12.60 9.25 2.94
N LEU A 420 13.48 10.21 2.68
CA LEU A 420 13.83 10.58 1.32
C LEU A 420 14.94 9.70 0.75
N GLY A 421 14.84 9.35 -0.53
CA GLY A 421 15.94 8.76 -1.27
C GLY A 421 17.16 9.69 -1.26
N ASN A 422 18.38 9.13 -1.19
CA ASN A 422 19.59 9.93 -1.18
C ASN A 422 20.17 10.10 -2.60
N PRO A 423 20.01 11.27 -3.25
CA PRO A 423 20.55 11.49 -4.60
C PRO A 423 22.08 11.57 -4.65
N ASP A 424 22.73 11.83 -3.51
CA ASP A 424 24.17 12.07 -3.39
C ASP A 424 24.96 10.84 -2.89
N GLY A 425 24.30 9.70 -2.66
CA GLY A 425 24.91 8.51 -2.09
C GLY A 425 24.07 7.24 -2.26
N SER A 426 24.45 6.17 -1.56
CA SER A 426 23.63 4.95 -1.48
C SER A 426 22.67 5.06 -0.28
N GLY A 427 21.40 4.70 -0.48
CA GLY A 427 20.41 4.56 0.58
C GLY A 427 19.50 5.80 0.76
N TYR A 428 19.11 6.07 2.01
CA TYR A 428 18.06 7.01 2.37
C TYR A 428 18.53 8.04 3.41
N LEU A 429 17.87 9.21 3.47
CA LEU A 429 18.20 10.37 4.31
C LEU A 429 17.30 10.54 5.55
#